data_AF-A0A8T3W9L6-F1
#
_entry.id   AF-A0A8T3W9L6-F1
#
_cell.length_a   1.000
_cell.length_b   1.000
_cell.length_c   1.000
_cell.angle_alpha   90.00
_cell.angle_beta   90.00
_cell.angle_gamma   90.00
#
_symmetry.space_group_name_H-M   'P 1'
#
loop_
_entity.id
_entity.type
_entity.pdbx_description
1 polymer ?
#
loop_
_entity_poly.entity_id
_entity_poly.type
_entity_poly.pdbx_seq_one_letter_code
_entity_poly.pdbx_strand_id
1 'polypeptide(L)'
;MAKKKKQKKPWLAAILNFLIIGLGYIYTGKRIEFGIGLIIAYVVFVTLSWSYEYTWADFVLEVAVGLLFAYDGYKTAEEVNRGK
;
A
#
# COMPACT_ATOMS: atom_id res chain seq x y z
N MET A 1 7.08 -31.43 -8.28
CA MET A 1 7.72 -30.25 -8.91
C MET A 1 7.50 -29.03 -8.03
N ALA A 2 8.54 -28.45 -7.43
CA ALA A 2 8.39 -27.24 -6.63
C ALA A 2 8.04 -26.05 -7.56
N LYS A 3 6.87 -25.42 -7.38
CA LYS A 3 6.51 -24.19 -8.10
C LYS A 3 7.54 -23.10 -7.74
N LYS A 4 8.36 -22.68 -8.71
CA LYS A 4 9.19 -21.47 -8.58
C LYS A 4 8.25 -20.31 -8.23
N LYS A 5 8.37 -19.74 -7.02
CA LYS A 5 7.63 -18.53 -6.63
C LYS A 5 7.98 -17.43 -7.63
N LYS A 6 6.99 -16.96 -8.39
CA LYS A 6 7.17 -15.87 -9.35
C LYS A 6 7.59 -14.62 -8.57
N GLN A 7 8.72 -14.03 -8.95
CA GLN A 7 9.19 -12.79 -8.33
C GLN A 7 8.14 -11.68 -8.54
N LYS A 8 7.89 -10.93 -7.47
CA LYS A 8 7.03 -9.75 -7.45
C LYS A 8 7.78 -8.59 -8.11
N LYS A 9 7.05 -7.68 -8.76
CA LYS A 9 7.62 -6.45 -9.32
C LYS A 9 7.58 -5.36 -8.25
N PRO A 10 8.72 -4.88 -7.70
CA PRO A 10 8.71 -3.92 -6.60
C PRO A 10 8.06 -2.59 -6.95
N TRP A 11 8.32 -2.09 -8.16
CA TRP A 11 7.69 -0.85 -8.66
C TRP A 11 6.15 -0.98 -8.73
N LEU A 12 5.63 -2.17 -9.04
CA LEU A 12 4.18 -2.39 -9.09
C LEU A 12 3.58 -2.38 -7.68
N ALA A 13 4.26 -2.99 -6.71
CA ALA A 13 3.84 -2.93 -5.31
C ALA A 13 3.83 -1.49 -4.78
N ALA A 14 4.80 -0.67 -5.20
CA ALA A 14 4.88 0.74 -4.86
C ALA A 14 3.70 1.54 -5.41
N ILE A 15 3.42 1.43 -6.72
CA ILE A 15 2.30 2.13 -7.37
C ILE A 15 0.97 1.70 -6.77
N LEU A 16 0.79 0.40 -6.49
CA LEU A 16 -0.43 -0.08 -5.87
C LEU A 16 -0.65 0.54 -4.49
N ASN A 17 0.37 0.62 -3.64
CA ASN A 17 0.27 1.27 -2.33
C ASN A 17 0.14 2.79 -2.40
N PHE A 18 0.70 3.44 -3.43
CA PHE A 18 0.54 4.87 -3.65
C PHE A 18 -0.91 5.23 -4.00
N LEU A 19 -1.52 4.45 -4.90
CA LEU A 19 -2.89 4.70 -5.35
C LEU A 19 -3.94 4.29 -4.32
N ILE A 20 -3.74 3.13 -3.69
CA ILE A 20 -4.64 2.61 -2.66
C ILE A 20 -3.77 1.97 -1.57
N ILE A 21 -3.67 2.69 -0.46
CA ILE A 21 -2.92 2.26 0.72
C ILE A 21 -3.43 0.87 1.13
N GLY A 22 -2.55 -0.14 1.07
CA GLY A 22 -2.88 -1.51 1.41
C GLY A 22 -2.73 -2.52 0.26
N LEU A 23 -2.95 -2.11 -0.99
CA LEU A 23 -2.94 -3.04 -2.14
C LEU A 23 -1.58 -3.64 -2.44
N GLY A 24 -0.49 -2.93 -2.17
CA GLY A 24 0.87 -3.45 -2.34
C GLY A 24 1.14 -4.68 -1.46
N TYR A 25 0.59 -4.71 -0.25
CA TYR A 25 0.72 -5.86 0.67
C TYR A 25 -0.08 -7.07 0.19
N ILE A 26 -1.29 -6.84 -0.32
CA ILE A 26 -2.12 -7.91 -0.92
C ILE A 26 -1.44 -8.48 -2.17
N TYR A 27 -0.90 -7.61 -3.04
CA TYR A 27 -0.18 -8.02 -4.24
C TYR A 27 1.07 -8.85 -3.93
N THR A 28 1.88 -8.41 -2.95
CA THR A 28 3.09 -9.14 -2.55
C THR A 28 2.76 -10.44 -1.82
N GLY A 29 1.57 -10.53 -1.21
CA GLY A 29 1.12 -11.67 -0.42
C GLY A 29 1.79 -11.73 0.95
N LYS A 30 2.35 -10.61 1.42
CA LYS A 30 3.02 -10.46 2.72
C LYS A 30 2.28 -9.37 3.50
N ARG A 31 1.94 -9.66 4.76
CA ARG A 31 1.13 -8.76 5.62
C ARG A 31 -0.25 -8.46 5.00
N ILE A 32 -0.94 -9.49 4.50
CA ILE A 32 -2.22 -9.34 3.81
C ILE A 32 -3.27 -8.73 4.75
N GLU A 33 -3.32 -9.19 6.00
CA GLU A 33 -4.25 -8.73 7.03
C GLU A 33 -4.05 -7.24 7.32
N PHE A 34 -2.79 -6.79 7.36
CA PHE A 34 -2.45 -5.37 7.50
C PHE A 34 -2.91 -4.57 6.28
N GLY A 35 -2.68 -5.08 5.06
CA GLY A 35 -3.16 -4.44 3.84
C GLY A 35 -4.68 -4.28 3.79
N ILE A 36 -5.42 -5.32 4.19
CA ILE A 36 -6.88 -5.26 4.30
C ILE A 36 -7.31 -4.25 5.37
N GLY A 37 -6.66 -4.28 6.54
CA GLY A 37 -6.92 -3.33 7.63
C GLY A 37 -6.72 -1.87 7.20
N LEU A 38 -5.66 -1.59 6.42
CA LEU A 38 -5.41 -0.27 5.86
C LEU A 38 -6.49 0.18 4.88
N ILE A 39 -6.95 -0.71 4.01
CA ILE A 39 -8.04 -0.39 3.07
C ILE A 39 -9.32 -0.06 3.83
N ILE A 40 -9.67 -0.86 4.84
CA ILE A 40 -10.85 -0.61 5.69
C ILE A 40 -10.69 0.73 6.41
N ALA A 41 -9.53 0.98 7.01
CA ALA A 41 -9.25 2.24 7.71
C ALA A 41 -9.36 3.45 6.77
N TYR A 42 -8.86 3.34 5.55
CA TYR A 42 -8.98 4.38 4.53
C TYR A 42 -10.44 4.64 4.14
N VAL A 43 -11.23 3.59 3.90
CA VAL A 43 -12.66 3.73 3.60
C VAL A 43 -13.41 4.39 4.76
N VAL A 44 -13.15 3.98 5.99
CA VAL A 44 -13.75 4.60 7.19
C VAL A 44 -13.34 6.06 7.28
N PHE A 45 -12.05 6.38 7.10
CA PHE A 45 -11.55 7.75 7.15
C PHE A 45 -12.24 8.65 6.12
N VAL A 46 -12.32 8.21 4.86
CA VAL A 46 -13.01 8.96 3.79
C VAL A 46 -14.50 9.14 4.11
N THR A 47 -15.15 8.10 4.64
CA THR A 47 -16.58 8.16 5.00
C THR A 47 -16.85 9.15 6.13
N LEU A 48 -16.02 9.16 7.17
CA LEU A 48 -16.13 10.09 8.30
C LEU A 48 -15.77 11.53 7.90
N SER A 49 -14.91 11.70 6.90
CA SER A 49 -14.45 12.99 6.42
C SER A 49 -15.30 13.55 5.28
N TRP A 50 -16.48 12.97 4.99
CA TRP A 50 -17.32 13.38 3.85
C TRP A 50 -17.69 14.87 3.84
N SER A 51 -17.86 15.47 5.02
CA SER A 51 -18.20 16.88 5.19
C SER A 51 -17.00 17.76 5.56
N TYR A 52 -15.78 17.21 5.53
CA TYR A 52 -14.56 17.92 5.85
C TYR A 52 -14.07 18.71 4.62
N GLU A 53 -13.74 20.00 4.81
CA GLU A 53 -13.19 20.82 3.75
C GLU A 53 -11.72 20.46 3.51
N TYR A 54 -11.45 19.90 2.34
CA TYR A 54 -10.12 19.44 1.97
C TYR A 54 -9.20 20.61 1.62
N THR A 55 -8.09 20.74 2.34
CA THR A 55 -7.13 21.84 2.15
C THR A 55 -5.89 21.41 1.35
N TRP A 56 -5.08 22.38 0.95
CA TRP A 56 -3.76 22.10 0.35
C TRP A 56 -2.81 21.36 1.29
N ALA A 57 -2.90 21.58 2.60
CA ALA A 57 -2.09 20.86 3.57
C ALA A 57 -2.47 19.37 3.60
N ASP A 58 -3.77 19.07 3.52
CA ASP A 58 -4.27 17.69 3.46
C ASP A 58 -3.77 16.98 2.19
N PHE A 59 -3.79 17.66 1.05
CA PHE A 59 -3.23 17.15 -0.20
C PHE A 59 -1.76 16.78 -0.09
N VAL A 60 -0.94 17.70 0.44
CA VAL A 60 0.50 17.48 0.60
C VAL A 60 0.75 16.32 1.56
N LEU A 61 -0.02 16.25 2.64
CA LEU A 61 0.08 15.16 3.61
C LEU A 61 -0.32 13.82 2.99
N GLU A 62 -1.41 13.76 2.23
CA GLU A 62 -1.87 12.55 1.55
C GLU A 62 -0.84 12.04 0.55
N VAL A 63 -0.25 12.93 -0.27
CA VAL A 63 0.84 12.56 -1.19
C VAL A 63 2.07 12.08 -0.42
N ALA A 64 2.47 12.76 0.66
CA ALA A 64 3.61 12.34 1.47
C ALA A 64 3.39 10.95 2.10
N VAL A 65 2.22 10.71 2.67
CA VAL A 65 1.81 9.40 3.22
C VAL A 65 1.78 8.34 2.13
N GLY A 66 1.21 8.65 0.97
CA GLY A 66 1.19 7.77 -0.20
C GLY A 66 2.61 7.38 -0.64
N LEU A 67 3.55 8.32 -0.68
CA LEU A 67 4.96 8.05 -1.00
C LEU A 67 5.63 7.14 0.04
N LEU A 68 5.34 7.33 1.33
CA LEU A 68 5.85 6.45 2.39
C LEU A 68 5.35 5.01 2.22
N PHE A 69 4.05 4.84 1.96
CA PHE A 69 3.48 3.52 1.71
C PHE A 69 3.94 2.90 0.39
N ALA A 70 4.20 3.72 -0.63
CA ALA A 70 4.81 3.27 -1.88
C ALA A 70 6.22 2.72 -1.64
N TYR A 71 7.03 3.43 -0.85
CA TYR A 71 8.37 2.98 -0.47
C TYR A 71 8.31 1.67 0.35
N ASP A 72 7.43 1.58 1.35
CA ASP A 72 7.29 0.35 2.13
C ASP A 72 6.79 -0.83 1.27
N GLY A 73 5.83 -0.58 0.36
CA GLY A 73 5.35 -1.57 -0.61
C GLY A 73 6.47 -2.09 -1.53
N TYR A 74 7.31 -1.18 -2.01
CA TYR A 74 8.51 -1.51 -2.79
C TYR A 74 9.44 -2.44 -2.00
N LYS A 75 9.80 -2.05 -0.76
CA LYS A 75 10.68 -2.83 0.11
C LYS A 75 10.11 -4.18 0.46
N THR A 76 8.80 -4.25 0.74
CA THR A 76 8.11 -5.51 0.98
C THR A 76 8.24 -6.47 -0.20
N ALA A 77 8.09 -5.97 -1.43
CA ALA A 77 8.27 -6.79 -2.61
C ALA A 77 9.72 -7.28 -2.78
N GLU A 78 10.72 -6.45 -2.49
CA GLU A 78 12.12 -6.86 -2.46
C GLU A 78 12.39 -7.94 -1.41
N GLU A 79 11.84 -7.81 -0.21
CA GLU A 79 11.96 -8.81 0.85
C GLU A 79 11.36 -10.16 0.43
N VAL A 80 10.13 -10.13 -0.11
CA VAL A 80 9.46 -11.34 -0.61
C VAL A 80 10.29 -12.00 -1.71
N ASN A 81 10.90 -11.21 -2.61
CA ASN A 81 11.78 -11.73 -3.66
C ASN A 81 13.09 -12.32 -3.11
N ARG A 82 13.57 -11.79 -1.98
CA ARG A 82 14.73 -12.31 -1.23
C ARG A 82 14.37 -13.49 -0.32
N GLY A 83 13.10 -13.89 -0.26
CA GLY A 83 12.62 -15.00 0.56
C GLY A 83 12.45 -14.67 2.05
N LYS A 84 12.33 -13.38 2.39
CA LYS A 84 12.07 -12.87 3.74
C LYS A 84 10.62 -12.41 3.89
#